data_AF-A0A238XNH9-F1
#
_entry.id   AF-A0A238XNH9-F1
#
_cell.length_a   1.000
_cell.length_b   1.000
_cell.length_c   1.000
_cell.angle_alpha   90.00
_cell.angle_beta   90.00
_cell.angle_gamma   90.00
#
_symmetry.space_group_name_H-M   'P 1'
#
loop_
_entity.id
_entity.type
_entity.pdbx_description
1 polymer ?
#
loop_
_entity_poly.entity_id
_entity_poly.type
_entity_poly.pdbx_seq_one_letter_code
_entity_poly.pdbx_strand_id
1 'polypeptide(L)'
;MRKFTIIIILILSVNLSFAQKKVKLKNYKASNEVTYKIGDQIKLTKGSRKDLKFESIRYGIFGGLDKDKLTPANQGVDLTILKIIKYEGYVGYNIVEFVVTGPTTTLTYNHYLDIEKAIKLCEIENCGKTFKNEKVIISSKKNENNSELTKYDKLRELKKLLDEGVLTEKEYQDEKKKILDSN
;
A
#
# COMPACT_ATOMS: atom_id res chain seq x y z
N MET A 1 40.82 14.76 -43.64
CA MET A 1 40.50 13.68 -42.67
C MET A 1 40.66 14.14 -41.21
N ARG A 2 41.83 14.65 -40.78
CA ARG A 2 42.11 15.05 -39.38
C ARG A 2 41.13 16.08 -38.76
N LYS A 3 40.57 17.00 -39.56
CA LYS A 3 39.60 18.01 -39.09
C LYS A 3 38.20 17.41 -38.77
N PHE A 4 37.77 16.38 -39.48
CA PHE A 4 36.49 15.71 -39.23
C PHE A 4 36.53 14.85 -37.96
N THR A 5 37.69 14.26 -37.64
CA THR A 5 37.88 13.45 -36.44
C THR A 5 37.71 14.26 -35.15
N ILE A 6 38.18 15.51 -35.14
CA ILE A 6 38.06 16.40 -33.97
C ILE A 6 36.60 16.79 -33.69
N ILE A 7 35.81 17.02 -34.75
CA ILE A 7 34.38 17.36 -34.62
C ILE A 7 33.58 16.18 -34.05
N ILE A 8 33.87 14.95 -34.48
CA ILE A 8 33.21 13.74 -33.96
C ILE A 8 33.52 13.54 -32.47
N ILE A 9 34.77 13.73 -32.05
CA ILE A 9 35.18 13.62 -30.64
C ILE A 9 34.49 14.70 -29.78
N LEU A 10 34.35 15.93 -30.30
CA LEU A 10 33.68 17.02 -29.60
C LEU A 10 32.17 16.76 -29.45
N ILE A 11 31.51 16.14 -30.45
CA ILE A 11 30.08 15.80 -30.38
C ILE A 11 29.84 14.62 -29.40
N LEU A 12 30.77 13.66 -29.34
CA LEU A 12 30.67 12.53 -28.41
C LEU A 12 30.84 12.95 -26.94
N SER A 13 31.61 14.00 -26.64
CA SER A 13 31.83 14.44 -25.26
C SER A 13 30.64 15.18 -24.64
N VAL A 14 29.78 15.81 -25.43
CA VAL A 14 28.59 16.55 -24.90
C VAL A 14 27.48 15.62 -24.40
N ASN A 15 27.50 14.34 -24.76
CA ASN A 15 26.44 13.39 -24.41
C ASN A 15 26.68 12.60 -23.10
N LEU A 16 27.84 12.76 -22.45
CA LEU A 16 28.18 12.00 -21.23
C LEU A 16 27.54 12.57 -19.94
N SER A 17 26.95 13.76 -19.99
CA SER A 17 26.45 14.45 -18.78
C SER A 17 25.03 14.09 -18.35
N PHE A 18 24.33 13.21 -19.07
CA PHE A 18 22.99 12.72 -18.66
C PHE A 18 23.06 11.47 -17.77
N ALA A 19 24.16 11.29 -17.02
CA ALA A 19 24.25 10.22 -16.03
C ALA A 19 23.22 10.48 -14.91
N GLN A 20 22.20 9.61 -14.82
CA GLN A 20 21.16 9.67 -13.80
C GLN A 20 21.80 9.65 -12.40
N LYS A 21 21.63 10.73 -11.64
CA LYS A 21 22.23 10.86 -10.32
C LYS A 21 21.39 10.07 -9.33
N LYS A 22 21.96 8.99 -8.79
CA LYS A 22 21.35 8.20 -7.72
C LYS A 22 21.77 8.77 -6.37
N VAL A 23 20.80 9.27 -5.59
CA VAL A 23 21.01 9.78 -4.24
C VAL A 23 20.50 8.76 -3.23
N LYS A 24 21.37 8.31 -2.33
CA LYS A 24 20.98 7.44 -1.22
C LYS A 24 20.40 8.30 -0.09
N LEU A 25 19.20 7.96 0.37
CA LEU A 25 18.53 8.67 1.47
C LEU A 25 18.57 7.82 2.75
N LYS A 26 18.59 8.48 3.92
CA LYS A 26 18.46 7.83 5.23
C LYS A 26 17.00 7.59 5.62
N ASN A 27 16.13 8.52 5.22
CA ASN A 27 14.70 8.48 5.45
C ASN A 27 13.95 9.08 4.26
N TYR A 28 12.66 8.78 4.17
CA TYR A 28 11.78 9.31 3.13
C TYR A 28 10.34 9.41 3.66
N LYS A 29 9.74 10.59 3.55
CA LYS A 29 8.32 10.81 3.83
C LYS A 29 7.53 10.58 2.55
N ALA A 30 6.71 9.54 2.52
CA ALA A 30 5.93 9.16 1.34
C ALA A 30 4.55 9.86 1.31
N SER A 31 3.79 9.69 0.23
CA SER A 31 2.46 10.32 0.05
C SER A 31 1.38 9.90 1.07
N ASN A 32 1.61 8.82 1.83
CA ASN A 32 0.75 8.40 2.94
C ASN A 32 1.09 9.09 4.27
N GLU A 33 1.94 10.12 4.26
CA GLU A 33 2.45 10.85 5.42
C GLU A 33 3.36 10.03 6.36
N VAL A 34 3.65 8.76 6.04
CA VAL A 34 4.57 7.92 6.81
C VAL A 34 6.01 8.25 6.42
N THR A 35 6.85 8.46 7.44
CA THR A 35 8.30 8.61 7.25
C THR A 35 8.98 7.26 7.44
N TYR A 36 9.48 6.70 6.34
CA TYR A 36 10.20 5.44 6.30
C TYR A 36 11.70 5.64 6.52
N LYS A 37 12.33 4.71 7.22
CA LYS A 37 13.77 4.65 7.51
C LYS A 37 14.33 3.29 7.12
N ILE A 38 15.64 3.25 6.89
CA ILE A 38 16.35 1.97 6.71
C ILE A 38 16.17 1.12 7.98
N GLY A 39 15.78 -0.14 7.81
CA GLY A 39 15.47 -1.08 8.88
C GLY A 39 13.97 -1.20 9.20
N ASP A 40 13.13 -0.26 8.76
CA ASP A 40 11.69 -0.37 8.96
C ASP A 40 11.10 -1.55 8.19
N GLN A 41 9.96 -2.06 8.67
CA GLN A 41 9.20 -3.13 8.02
C GLN A 41 7.97 -2.58 7.28
N ILE A 42 7.70 -3.15 6.11
CA ILE A 42 6.54 -2.85 5.27
C ILE A 42 5.81 -4.16 5.02
N LYS A 43 4.57 -4.26 5.51
CA LYS A 43 3.74 -5.43 5.30
C LYS A 43 3.02 -5.37 3.95
N LEU A 44 3.17 -6.41 3.15
CA LEU A 44 2.43 -6.60 1.91
C LEU A 44 0.97 -6.96 2.20
N THR A 45 0.05 -6.38 1.42
CA THR A 45 -1.38 -6.72 1.45
C THR A 45 -1.70 -7.65 0.29
N LYS A 46 -2.58 -7.23 -0.63
CA LYS A 46 -3.01 -8.00 -1.79
C LYS A 46 -2.42 -7.35 -3.05
N GLY A 47 -1.94 -8.17 -3.99
CA GLY A 47 -1.46 -7.63 -5.27
C GLY A 47 -2.60 -7.00 -6.08
N SER A 48 -2.26 -5.93 -6.80
CA SER A 48 -3.24 -5.04 -7.43
C SER A 48 -3.63 -5.43 -8.86
N ARG A 49 -2.92 -6.39 -9.48
CA ARG A 49 -3.26 -6.84 -10.84
C ARG A 49 -4.49 -7.76 -10.85
N LYS A 50 -5.03 -8.01 -12.05
CA LYS A 50 -6.13 -8.95 -12.26
C LYS A 50 -5.78 -10.39 -11.83
N ASP A 51 -4.50 -10.78 -11.97
CA ASP A 51 -3.96 -12.06 -11.52
C ASP A 51 -3.48 -12.03 -10.06
N LEU A 52 -3.81 -10.96 -9.33
CA LEU A 52 -3.44 -10.71 -7.94
C LEU A 52 -1.93 -10.62 -7.68
N LYS A 53 -1.10 -10.52 -8.73
CA LYS A 53 0.32 -10.22 -8.57
C LYS A 53 0.53 -8.78 -8.15
N PHE A 54 1.66 -8.55 -7.49
CA PHE A 54 2.05 -7.22 -7.05
C PHE A 54 2.70 -6.44 -8.19
N GLU A 55 2.25 -5.22 -8.40
CA GLU A 55 2.65 -4.35 -9.50
C GLU A 55 3.77 -3.37 -9.09
N SER A 56 3.85 -3.01 -7.81
CA SER A 56 4.82 -2.03 -7.27
C SER A 56 6.17 -2.63 -6.86
N ILE A 57 6.24 -3.96 -6.69
CA ILE A 57 7.45 -4.66 -6.27
C ILE A 57 7.94 -5.61 -7.36
N ARG A 58 9.26 -5.67 -7.53
CA ARG A 58 9.90 -6.52 -8.53
C ARG A 58 11.25 -7.05 -8.10
N TYR A 59 11.63 -8.18 -8.68
CA TYR A 59 12.96 -8.74 -8.62
C TYR A 59 13.90 -8.04 -9.63
N GLY A 60 15.19 -7.90 -9.30
CA GLY A 60 16.21 -7.47 -10.27
C GLY A 60 16.23 -5.98 -10.63
N ILE A 61 16.75 -5.63 -11.81
CA ILE A 61 17.08 -4.24 -12.19
C ILE A 61 15.81 -3.42 -12.54
N PHE A 62 15.90 -2.09 -12.48
CA PHE A 62 14.89 -1.16 -13.00
C PHE A 62 14.47 -1.51 -14.44
N GLY A 63 13.16 -1.68 -14.66
CA GLY A 63 12.60 -2.14 -15.95
C GLY A 63 12.32 -3.64 -16.08
N GLY A 64 12.28 -4.38 -14.96
CA GLY A 64 12.01 -5.83 -14.94
C GLY A 64 10.76 -6.27 -15.71
N LEU A 65 10.80 -7.51 -16.20
CA LEU A 65 9.73 -8.17 -16.96
C LEU A 65 8.61 -8.65 -16.02
N ASP A 66 7.47 -9.07 -16.59
CA ASP A 66 6.31 -9.50 -15.80
C ASP A 66 6.58 -10.73 -14.91
N LYS A 67 7.56 -11.55 -15.29
CA LYS A 67 8.06 -12.69 -14.49
C LYS A 67 8.77 -12.26 -13.20
N ASP A 68 9.18 -11.00 -13.11
CA ASP A 68 9.92 -10.46 -11.97
C ASP A 68 8.96 -9.92 -10.89
N LYS A 69 7.64 -9.99 -11.10
CA LYS A 69 6.62 -9.55 -10.14
C LYS A 69 6.38 -10.61 -9.07
N LEU A 70 6.12 -10.16 -7.83
CA LEU A 70 5.74 -11.08 -6.76
C LEU A 70 4.36 -11.69 -6.99
N THR A 71 4.25 -12.97 -6.67
CA THR A 71 3.00 -13.74 -6.75
C THR A 71 2.10 -13.47 -5.53
N PRO A 72 0.80 -13.79 -5.60
CA PRO A 72 -0.14 -13.61 -4.49
C PRO A 72 0.27 -14.34 -3.21
N ALA A 73 1.12 -15.38 -3.31
CA ALA A 73 1.63 -16.14 -2.17
C ALA A 73 2.46 -15.30 -1.18
N ASN A 74 2.88 -14.09 -1.59
CA ASN A 74 3.62 -13.15 -0.73
C ASN A 74 2.71 -12.18 0.04
N GLN A 75 1.39 -12.35 -0.03
CA GLN A 75 0.45 -11.58 0.78
C GLN A 75 0.74 -11.76 2.28
N GLY A 76 0.78 -10.65 3.02
CA GLY A 76 1.03 -10.64 4.46
C GLY A 76 2.49 -10.73 4.85
N VAL A 77 3.42 -10.84 3.90
CA VAL A 77 4.87 -10.87 4.17
C VAL A 77 5.37 -9.49 4.58
N ASP A 78 6.18 -9.45 5.64
CA ASP A 78 6.88 -8.25 6.09
C ASP A 78 8.22 -8.08 5.34
N LEU A 79 8.38 -6.92 4.70
CA LEU A 79 9.57 -6.54 3.95
C LEU A 79 10.41 -5.55 4.77
N THR A 80 11.69 -5.83 4.96
CA THR A 80 12.62 -4.92 5.64
C THR A 80 13.31 -4.00 4.64
N ILE A 81 13.31 -2.69 4.91
CA ILE A 81 13.97 -1.68 4.07
C ILE A 81 15.49 -1.75 4.26
N LEU A 82 16.22 -2.09 3.20
CA LEU A 82 17.69 -2.11 3.20
C LEU A 82 18.29 -0.78 2.72
N LYS A 83 17.68 -0.17 1.70
CA LYS A 83 18.17 1.08 1.08
C LYS A 83 17.00 1.91 0.57
N ILE A 84 17.16 3.23 0.61
CA ILE A 84 16.25 4.18 -0.05
C ILE A 84 17.05 4.93 -1.11
N ILE A 85 16.60 4.86 -2.37
CA ILE A 85 17.28 5.43 -3.53
C ILE A 85 16.35 6.41 -4.19
N LYS A 86 16.76 7.67 -4.28
CA LYS A 86 16.12 8.71 -5.08
C LYS A 86 16.86 8.86 -6.40
N TYR A 87 16.14 8.79 -7.51
CA TYR A 87 16.69 9.04 -8.83
C TYR A 87 16.41 10.48 -9.24
N GLU A 88 17.47 11.27 -9.40
CA GLU A 88 17.39 12.66 -9.87
C GLU A 88 17.68 12.72 -11.38
N GLY A 89 16.97 13.60 -12.09
CA GLY A 89 17.20 13.84 -13.52
C GLY A 89 16.45 12.93 -14.49
N TYR A 90 15.50 12.11 -14.02
CA TYR A 90 14.53 11.47 -14.91
C TYR A 90 13.46 12.52 -15.26
N VAL A 91 13.37 12.90 -16.53
CA VAL A 91 12.50 14.00 -17.01
C VAL A 91 11.05 13.74 -16.54
N GLY A 92 10.58 14.59 -15.62
CA GLY A 92 9.20 14.60 -15.13
C GLY A 92 8.88 13.71 -13.92
N TYR A 93 9.81 12.86 -13.43
CA TYR A 93 9.49 11.92 -12.33
C TYR A 93 10.62 11.84 -11.30
N ASN A 94 10.38 12.35 -10.09
CA ASN A 94 11.20 12.04 -8.92
C ASN A 94 10.81 10.64 -8.44
N ILE A 95 11.52 9.61 -8.90
CA ILE A 95 11.25 8.22 -8.49
C ILE A 95 12.05 7.95 -7.21
N VAL A 96 11.35 7.50 -6.17
CA VAL A 96 11.96 6.98 -4.94
C VAL A 96 11.66 5.50 -4.85
N GLU A 97 12.73 4.72 -4.71
CA GLU A 97 12.67 3.28 -4.72
C GLU A 97 13.35 2.71 -3.49
N PHE A 98 12.69 1.73 -2.88
CA PHE A 98 13.24 1.02 -1.74
C PHE A 98 13.84 -0.30 -2.20
N VAL A 99 15.06 -0.58 -1.78
CA VAL A 99 15.60 -1.95 -1.84
C VAL A 99 15.15 -2.64 -0.57
N VAL A 100 14.38 -3.70 -0.72
CA VAL A 100 13.75 -4.43 0.39
C VAL A 100 14.10 -5.91 0.34
N THR A 101 14.08 -6.58 1.49
CA THR A 101 14.22 -8.04 1.60
C THR A 101 13.07 -8.58 2.45
N GLY A 102 12.61 -9.80 2.17
CA GLY A 102 11.66 -10.48 3.05
C GLY A 102 12.33 -11.55 3.91
N PRO A 103 11.52 -12.39 4.58
CA PRO A 103 12.00 -13.56 5.30
C PRO A 103 12.72 -14.52 4.36
N THR A 104 13.78 -15.16 4.85
CA THR A 104 14.62 -16.07 4.07
C THR A 104 13.86 -17.28 3.51
N THR A 105 12.68 -17.61 4.04
CA THR A 105 11.86 -18.73 3.57
C THR A 105 10.99 -18.39 2.36
N THR A 106 10.71 -17.11 2.11
CA THR A 106 9.75 -16.66 1.09
C THR A 106 10.36 -15.71 0.07
N LEU A 107 11.31 -14.86 0.48
CA LEU A 107 11.92 -13.83 -0.35
C LEU A 107 13.43 -13.74 -0.05
N THR A 108 14.19 -14.70 -0.56
CA THR A 108 15.65 -14.85 -0.35
C THR A 108 16.50 -13.76 -1.00
N TYR A 109 15.92 -12.95 -1.88
CA TYR A 109 16.65 -11.96 -2.66
C TYR A 109 16.14 -10.54 -2.42
N ASN A 110 16.97 -9.57 -2.80
CA ASN A 110 16.59 -8.17 -2.76
C ASN A 110 15.58 -7.84 -3.86
N HIS A 111 14.54 -7.13 -3.47
CA HIS A 111 13.51 -6.62 -4.35
C HIS A 111 13.57 -5.10 -4.38
N TYR A 112 13.00 -4.54 -5.44
CA TYR A 112 12.84 -3.09 -5.60
C TYR A 112 11.35 -2.77 -5.50
N LEU A 113 11.02 -1.91 -4.54
CA LEU A 113 9.69 -1.45 -4.23
C LEU A 113 9.55 0.02 -4.61
N ASP A 114 8.68 0.31 -5.56
CA ASP A 114 8.21 1.67 -5.83
C ASP A 114 7.17 2.03 -4.77
N ILE A 115 7.62 2.73 -3.72
CA ILE A 115 6.80 3.00 -2.53
C ILE A 115 5.56 3.83 -2.86
N GLU A 116 5.68 4.82 -3.75
CA GLU A 116 4.56 5.69 -4.12
C GLU A 116 3.51 4.93 -4.93
N LYS A 117 3.96 4.06 -5.84
CA LYS A 117 3.06 3.18 -6.59
C LYS A 117 2.41 2.14 -5.68
N ALA A 118 3.14 1.58 -4.71
CA ALA A 118 2.61 0.62 -3.74
C ALA A 118 1.50 1.22 -2.87
N ILE A 119 1.70 2.46 -2.41
CA ILE A 119 0.70 3.25 -1.68
C ILE A 119 -0.51 3.49 -2.60
N LYS A 120 -0.31 4.01 -3.81
CA LYS A 120 -1.38 4.29 -4.76
C LYS A 120 -2.25 3.07 -5.09
N LEU A 121 -1.63 1.89 -5.19
CA LEU A 121 -2.31 0.64 -5.55
C LEU A 121 -2.78 -0.17 -4.34
N CYS A 122 -2.59 0.33 -3.12
CA CYS A 122 -2.91 -0.36 -1.88
C CYS A 122 -2.31 -1.75 -1.71
N GLU A 123 -1.07 -1.92 -2.16
CA GLU A 123 -0.31 -3.17 -2.05
C GLU A 123 0.46 -3.33 -0.72
N ILE A 124 0.39 -2.30 0.14
CA ILE A 124 0.98 -2.29 1.48
C ILE A 124 -0.04 -1.85 2.52
N GLU A 125 0.17 -2.22 3.78
CA GLU A 125 -0.80 -1.97 4.87
C GLU A 125 -1.09 -0.48 5.08
N ASN A 126 -0.07 0.38 4.95
CA ASN A 126 -0.16 1.82 5.17
C ASN A 126 -0.50 2.61 3.88
N CYS A 127 -1.28 2.06 2.94
CA CYS A 127 -1.49 2.66 1.62
C CYS A 127 -2.35 3.94 1.56
N GLY A 128 -2.66 4.56 2.69
CA GLY A 128 -3.49 5.77 2.67
C GLY A 128 -4.98 5.45 2.70
N LYS A 129 -5.41 4.69 3.72
CA LYS A 129 -6.56 5.21 4.46
C LYS A 129 -6.10 6.56 5.00
N THR A 130 -6.41 7.61 4.25
CA THR A 130 -6.44 8.95 4.79
C THR A 130 -7.04 8.85 6.18
N PHE A 131 -6.41 9.54 7.13
CA PHE A 131 -7.13 10.22 8.18
C PHE A 131 -8.29 10.97 7.52
N LYS A 132 -9.40 10.28 7.27
CA LYS A 132 -10.68 10.94 7.35
C LYS A 132 -10.65 11.53 8.76
N ASN A 133 -10.66 12.85 8.85
CA ASN A 133 -11.21 13.57 10.00
C ASN A 133 -12.71 13.27 10.13
N GLU A 134 -13.09 12.00 10.03
CA GLU A 134 -14.33 11.47 10.52
C GLU A 134 -13.92 10.90 11.86
N LYS A 135 -14.30 11.62 12.90
CA LYS A 135 -14.26 11.25 14.30
C LYS A 135 -14.75 9.80 14.44
N VAL A 136 -13.86 8.82 14.29
CA VAL A 136 -14.17 7.42 14.54
C VAL A 136 -14.24 7.28 16.05
N ILE A 137 -15.44 7.54 16.55
CA ILE A 137 -15.96 6.89 17.74
C ILE A 137 -15.75 5.40 17.49
N ILE A 138 -14.89 4.83 18.33
CA ILE A 138 -14.54 3.42 18.42
C ILE A 138 -15.81 2.59 18.21
N SER A 139 -15.94 2.01 17.02
CA SER A 139 -16.88 0.94 16.75
C SER A 139 -16.05 -0.23 16.28
N SER A 140 -15.48 -0.92 17.27
CA SER A 140 -14.86 -2.22 17.16
C SER A 140 -15.82 -3.15 16.41
N LYS A 141 -15.60 -3.36 15.11
CA LYS A 141 -16.21 -4.47 14.38
C LYS A 141 -15.54 -5.74 14.87
N LYS A 142 -16.20 -6.33 15.88
CA LYS A 142 -15.99 -7.67 16.40
C LYS A 142 -16.23 -8.66 15.26
N ASN A 143 -15.33 -9.63 15.19
CA ASN A 143 -15.27 -10.74 14.27
C ASN A 143 -16.59 -11.49 14.13
N GLU A 144 -16.82 -11.98 12.90
CA GLU A 144 -17.60 -13.18 12.63
C GLU A 144 -17.15 -14.29 13.58
N ASN A 145 -18.01 -14.64 14.51
CA ASN A 145 -18.10 -15.92 15.22
C ASN A 145 -19.40 -15.85 16.02
N ASN A 146 -20.25 -16.88 15.90
CA ASN A 146 -21.53 -17.11 16.59
C ASN A 146 -21.53 -16.67 18.07
N SER A 147 -21.64 -15.36 18.30
CA SER A 147 -21.80 -14.72 19.58
C SER A 147 -23.27 -14.37 19.64
N GLU A 148 -24.00 -15.06 20.51
CA GLU A 148 -25.35 -14.72 20.90
C GLU A 148 -25.49 -13.20 21.01
N LEU A 149 -26.26 -12.59 20.11
CA LEU A 149 -26.41 -11.13 20.07
C LEU A 149 -27.01 -10.69 21.39
N THR A 150 -26.33 -9.77 22.09
CA THR A 150 -26.84 -9.28 23.36
C THR A 150 -28.15 -8.52 23.13
N LYS A 151 -28.99 -8.44 24.17
CA LYS A 151 -30.24 -7.68 24.16
C LYS A 151 -30.08 -6.26 23.59
N TYR A 152 -28.97 -5.59 23.92
CA TYR A 152 -28.66 -4.24 23.46
C TYR A 152 -28.22 -4.19 21.99
N ASP A 153 -27.53 -5.22 21.49
CA ASP A 153 -27.17 -5.31 20.08
C ASP A 153 -28.42 -5.46 19.20
N LYS A 154 -29.38 -6.30 19.63
CA LYS A 154 -30.67 -6.48 18.95
C LYS A 154 -31.49 -5.18 18.90
N LEU A 155 -31.52 -4.43 20.00
CA LEU A 155 -32.20 -3.12 20.05
C LEU A 155 -31.55 -2.09 19.12
N ARG A 156 -30.22 -2.12 18.96
CA ARG A 156 -29.49 -1.23 18.06
C ARG A 156 -29.78 -1.54 16.59
N GLU A 157 -29.81 -2.81 16.22
CA GLU A 157 -30.17 -3.23 14.86
C GLU A 157 -31.62 -2.89 14.53
N LEU A 158 -32.55 -3.13 15.47
CA LEU A 158 -33.95 -2.79 15.30
C LEU A 158 -34.16 -1.28 15.05
N LYS A 159 -33.43 -0.42 15.76
CA LYS A 159 -33.48 1.03 15.53
C LYS A 159 -32.95 1.41 14.15
N LYS A 160 -31.89 0.74 13.69
CA LYS A 160 -31.32 0.98 12.36
C LYS A 160 -32.35 0.69 11.25
N LEU A 161 -33.13 -0.38 11.39
CA LEU A 161 -34.19 -0.72 10.43
C LEU A 161 -35.33 0.31 10.41
N LEU A 162 -35.65 0.93 11.55
CA LEU A 162 -36.59 2.06 11.61
C LEU A 162 -36.00 3.30 10.92
N ASP A 163 -34.75 3.66 11.23
CA ASP A 163 -34.06 4.83 10.66
C ASP A 163 -33.89 4.69 9.13
N GLU A 164 -33.76 3.46 8.63
CA GLU A 164 -33.71 3.12 7.20
C GLU A 164 -35.10 3.06 6.54
N GLY A 165 -36.19 3.24 7.30
CA GLY A 165 -37.57 3.21 6.81
C GLY A 165 -38.06 1.82 6.42
N VAL A 166 -37.33 0.77 6.81
CA VAL A 166 -37.68 -0.63 6.56
C VAL A 166 -38.81 -1.08 7.48
N LEU A 167 -38.86 -0.53 8.70
CA LEU A 167 -39.93 -0.75 9.66
C LEU A 167 -40.73 0.54 9.89
N THR A 168 -42.02 0.39 10.17
CA THR A 168 -42.85 1.48 10.69
C THR A 168 -42.62 1.67 12.19
N GLU A 169 -42.94 2.88 12.71
CA GLU A 169 -42.80 3.17 14.14
C GLU A 169 -43.58 2.18 15.02
N LYS A 170 -44.74 1.71 14.55
CA LYS A 170 -45.56 0.73 15.27
C LYS A 170 -44.84 -0.63 15.39
N GLU A 171 -44.29 -1.12 14.28
CA GLU A 171 -43.55 -2.39 14.25
C GLU A 171 -42.27 -2.31 15.10
N TYR A 172 -41.60 -1.16 15.09
CA TYR A 172 -40.44 -0.91 15.95
C TYR A 172 -40.78 -1.05 17.44
N GLN A 173 -41.89 -0.45 17.90
CA GLN A 173 -42.27 -0.52 19.31
C GLN A 173 -42.69 -1.93 19.73
N ASP A 174 -43.42 -2.64 18.87
CA ASP A 174 -43.87 -4.02 19.15
C ASP A 174 -42.67 -4.98 19.29
N GLU A 175 -41.68 -4.88 18.40
CA GLU A 175 -40.46 -5.69 18.45
C GLU A 175 -39.52 -5.28 19.60
N LYS A 176 -39.39 -3.98 19.86
CA LYS A 176 -38.62 -3.46 21.00
C LYS A 176 -39.13 -4.03 22.32
N LYS A 177 -40.45 -4.11 22.48
CA LYS A 177 -41.06 -4.68 23.68
C LYS A 177 -40.73 -6.16 23.85
N LYS A 178 -40.80 -6.96 22.78
CA LYS A 178 -40.43 -8.39 22.83
C LYS A 178 -38.98 -8.60 23.27
N ILE A 179 -38.06 -7.78 22.78
CA ILE A 179 -36.63 -7.84 23.16
C ILE A 179 -36.44 -7.42 24.63
N LEU A 180 -37.21 -6.45 25.12
CA LEU A 180 -37.17 -6.00 26.52
C LEU A 180 -37.78 -6.98 27.51
N ASP A 181 -38.82 -7.72 27.11
CA ASP A 181 -39.52 -8.68 27.97
C ASP A 181 -38.92 -10.10 27.92
N SER A 182 -38.05 -10.39 26.94
CA SER A 182 -37.25 -11.62 26.93
C SER A 182 -36.16 -11.51 27.99
N ASN A 183 -36.28 -12.34 29.04
CA ASN A 183 -35.32 -12.53 30.14
C ASN A 183 -34.62 -13.88 29.96
#